data_AF-A0A7J8MJQ8-F1
#
_entry.id   AF-A0A7J8MJQ8-F1
#
_cell.length_a   1.000
_cell.length_b   1.000
_cell.length_c   1.000
_cell.angle_alpha   90.00
_cell.angle_beta   90.00
_cell.angle_gamma   90.00
#
_symmetry.space_group_name_H-M   'P 1'
#
loop_
_entity.id
_entity.type
_entity.pdbx_description
1 polymer ?
#
loop_
_entity_poly.entity_id
_entity_poly.type
_entity_poly.pdbx_seq_one_letter_code
_entity_poly.pdbx_strand_id
1 'polypeptide(L)'
;MGDVKGMVSLYEASHFRTNGEAILDEALDFTTKHLRSLANQSSTSPHLREYIENALFRPYHHSMQRLEAKLYISFYEKDESRNDILLNFAKYDFNRVQLLLQQELTVLSRWYKEQDLKSKFPYARHRVVEGLFYALGVYFEPRYAAGRNMLVKQSCLMSFIDDAYEAYGLYEELQYFTDAIERFDISSMDELPTANQKKLYETLLHVIGEAEYLVQKEGRSYAIPYTKDE
;
A
#
# COMPACT_ATOMS: atom_id res chain seq x y z
N MET A 1 -16.66 -25.99 24.18
CA MET A 1 -16.42 -25.13 23.01
C MET A 1 -15.57 -25.91 22.04
N GLY A 2 -15.99 -26.04 20.77
CA GLY A 2 -15.13 -26.64 19.74
C GLY A 2 -13.88 -25.80 19.51
N ASP A 3 -12.93 -26.33 18.74
CA ASP A 3 -11.69 -25.64 18.38
C ASP A 3 -11.95 -24.44 17.45
N VAL A 4 -12.30 -23.29 18.04
CA VAL A 4 -12.58 -22.05 17.30
C VAL A 4 -11.33 -21.57 16.57
N LYS A 5 -10.15 -21.67 17.19
CA LYS A 5 -8.89 -21.26 16.58
C LYS A 5 -8.59 -22.13 15.36
N GLY A 6 -8.73 -23.45 15.47
CA GLY A 6 -8.62 -24.37 14.35
C GLY A 6 -9.62 -24.10 13.22
N MET A 7 -10.87 -23.73 13.56
CA MET A 7 -11.88 -23.35 12.56
C MET A 7 -11.50 -22.08 11.80
N VAL A 8 -10.98 -21.06 12.49
CA VAL A 8 -10.47 -19.84 11.83
C VAL A 8 -9.22 -20.16 11.02
N SER A 9 -8.31 -20.99 11.51
CA SER A 9 -7.12 -21.40 10.73
C SER A 9 -7.48 -22.15 9.45
N LEU A 10 -8.49 -23.04 9.48
CA LEU A 10 -8.99 -23.72 8.28
C LEU A 10 -9.68 -22.75 7.32
N TYR A 11 -10.45 -21.78 7.85
CA TYR A 11 -11.03 -20.71 7.04
C TYR A 11 -9.95 -19.89 6.31
N GLU A 12 -8.92 -19.43 7.03
CA GLU A 12 -7.81 -18.68 6.43
C GLU A 12 -7.04 -19.51 5.40
N ALA A 13 -6.75 -20.79 5.71
CA ALA A 13 -6.08 -21.70 4.78
C ALA A 13 -6.89 -21.93 3.49
N SER A 14 -8.21 -21.95 3.57
CA SER A 14 -9.08 -22.13 2.39
C SER A 14 -9.01 -20.97 1.38
N HIS A 15 -8.55 -19.78 1.79
CA HIS A 15 -8.31 -18.65 0.88
C HIS A 15 -7.05 -18.83 0.01
N PHE A 16 -6.20 -19.82 0.27
CA PHE A 16 -5.07 -20.18 -0.59
C PHE A 16 -5.43 -21.18 -1.71
N ARG A 17 -6.70 -21.58 -1.81
CA ARG A 17 -7.14 -22.55 -2.80
C ARG A 17 -6.76 -22.15 -4.23
N THR A 18 -6.47 -23.16 -5.02
CA THR A 18 -6.21 -23.08 -6.45
C THR A 18 -7.28 -23.84 -7.24
N ASN A 19 -7.30 -23.66 -8.56
CA ASN A 19 -8.26 -24.32 -9.43
C ASN A 19 -8.14 -25.86 -9.30
N GLY A 20 -9.25 -26.52 -8.97
CA GLY A 20 -9.31 -27.99 -8.83
C GLY A 20 -9.25 -28.49 -7.38
N GLU A 21 -9.07 -27.61 -6.40
CA GLU A 21 -9.05 -27.98 -4.97
C GLU A 21 -10.43 -27.91 -4.33
N ALA A 22 -11.36 -28.76 -4.79
CA ALA A 22 -12.76 -28.78 -4.31
C ALA A 22 -12.89 -28.92 -2.78
N ILE A 23 -11.94 -29.61 -2.14
CA ILE A 23 -11.91 -29.76 -0.68
C ILE A 23 -11.76 -28.42 0.05
N LEU A 24 -11.06 -27.45 -0.53
CA LEU A 24 -10.90 -26.12 0.05
C LEU A 24 -12.11 -25.22 -0.23
N ASP A 25 -12.83 -25.46 -1.33
CA ASP A 25 -14.15 -24.84 -1.56
C ASP A 25 -15.15 -25.29 -0.48
N GLU A 26 -15.24 -26.61 -0.25
CA GLU A 26 -16.08 -27.18 0.80
C GLU A 26 -15.64 -26.69 2.19
N ALA A 27 -14.34 -26.59 2.44
CA ALA A 27 -13.81 -26.06 3.69
C ALA A 27 -14.19 -24.58 3.90
N LEU A 28 -14.11 -23.73 2.87
CA LEU A 28 -14.49 -22.33 2.97
C LEU A 28 -15.98 -22.20 3.32
N ASP A 29 -16.86 -22.92 2.63
CA ASP A 29 -18.30 -22.90 2.89
C ASP A 29 -18.65 -23.43 4.28
N PHE A 30 -18.04 -24.56 4.65
CA PHE A 30 -18.20 -25.18 5.96
C PHE A 30 -17.76 -24.22 7.08
N THR A 31 -16.53 -23.73 7.03
CA THR A 31 -15.98 -22.86 8.08
C THR A 31 -16.74 -21.53 8.16
N THR A 32 -17.09 -20.91 7.03
CA THR A 32 -17.87 -19.65 7.00
C THR A 32 -19.20 -19.80 7.75
N LYS A 33 -19.95 -20.87 7.48
CA LYS A 33 -21.24 -21.13 8.11
C LYS A 33 -21.08 -21.30 9.64
N HIS A 34 -20.11 -22.08 10.07
CA HIS A 34 -19.90 -22.38 11.49
C HIS A 34 -19.35 -21.16 12.24
N LEU A 35 -18.42 -20.41 11.67
CA LEU A 35 -17.88 -19.19 12.25
C LEU A 35 -18.97 -18.12 12.44
N ARG A 36 -19.86 -17.91 11.45
CA ARG A 36 -21.01 -17.01 11.60
C ARG A 36 -21.96 -17.45 12.71
N SER A 37 -22.21 -18.75 12.84
CA SER A 37 -23.02 -19.28 13.94
C SER A 37 -22.35 -19.02 15.29
N LEU A 38 -21.05 -19.29 15.41
CA LEU A 38 -20.26 -19.08 16.64
C LEU A 38 -20.22 -17.61 17.05
N ALA A 39 -20.04 -16.68 16.11
CA ALA A 39 -20.05 -15.24 16.38
C ALA A 39 -21.39 -14.79 17.02
N ASN A 40 -22.51 -15.35 16.55
CA ASN A 40 -23.85 -15.02 17.04
C ASN A 40 -24.25 -15.72 18.36
N GLN A 41 -23.47 -16.68 18.85
CA GLN A 41 -23.77 -17.36 20.11
C GLN A 41 -23.49 -16.46 21.31
N SER A 42 -24.42 -16.42 22.26
CA SER A 42 -24.28 -15.66 23.51
C SER A 42 -23.15 -16.19 24.41
N SER A 43 -22.83 -17.47 24.31
CA SER A 43 -21.73 -18.12 25.04
C SER A 43 -20.34 -17.75 24.52
N THR A 44 -20.23 -17.19 23.32
CA THR A 44 -18.94 -16.80 22.74
C THR A 44 -18.40 -15.56 23.43
N SER A 45 -17.19 -15.66 23.97
CA SER A 45 -16.55 -14.51 24.64
C SER A 45 -16.40 -13.33 23.67
N PRO A 46 -16.52 -12.07 24.15
CA PRO A 46 -16.38 -10.90 23.28
C PRO A 46 -15.07 -10.88 22.48
N HIS A 47 -13.96 -11.30 23.07
CA HIS A 47 -12.66 -11.33 22.39
C HIS A 47 -12.59 -12.36 21.25
N LEU A 48 -13.20 -13.54 21.44
CA LEU A 48 -13.28 -14.56 20.38
C LEU A 48 -14.25 -14.11 19.28
N ARG A 49 -15.35 -13.46 19.65
CA ARG A 49 -16.31 -12.91 18.69
C ARG A 49 -15.63 -11.90 17.78
N GLU A 50 -14.91 -10.94 18.35
CA GLU A 50 -14.14 -9.93 17.61
C GLU A 50 -13.12 -10.59 16.65
N TYR A 51 -12.41 -11.62 17.11
CA TYR A 51 -11.48 -12.38 16.25
C TYR A 51 -12.17 -13.06 15.06
N ILE A 52 -13.32 -13.71 15.30
CA ILE A 52 -14.11 -14.36 14.26
C ILE A 52 -14.66 -13.32 13.27
N GLU A 53 -15.21 -12.22 13.77
CA GLU A 53 -15.78 -11.15 12.96
C GLU A 53 -14.73 -10.48 12.08
N ASN A 54 -13.52 -10.25 12.61
CA ASN A 54 -12.41 -9.72 11.82
C ASN A 54 -12.02 -10.65 10.67
N ALA A 55 -11.84 -11.95 10.94
CA ALA A 55 -11.52 -12.95 9.91
C ALA A 55 -12.62 -13.04 8.83
N LEU A 56 -13.89 -13.06 9.24
CA LEU A 56 -15.03 -13.10 8.31
C LEU A 56 -15.23 -11.80 7.52
N PHE A 57 -14.84 -10.66 8.07
CA PHE A 57 -14.92 -9.36 7.39
C PHE A 57 -13.85 -9.25 6.31
N ARG A 58 -12.60 -9.60 6.65
CA ARG A 58 -11.49 -9.61 5.72
C ARG A 58 -10.52 -10.72 6.11
N PRO A 59 -10.35 -11.75 5.26
CA PRO A 59 -9.35 -12.79 5.49
C PRO A 59 -7.95 -12.19 5.61
N TYR A 60 -7.13 -12.77 6.47
CA TYR A 60 -5.75 -12.33 6.73
C TYR A 60 -4.96 -12.15 5.42
N HIS A 61 -5.10 -13.09 4.50
CA HIS A 61 -4.37 -13.12 3.22
C HIS A 61 -4.83 -12.08 2.20
N HIS A 62 -5.99 -11.45 2.41
CA HIS A 62 -6.51 -10.36 1.60
C HIS A 62 -6.33 -8.98 2.25
N SER A 63 -5.51 -8.93 3.30
CA SER A 63 -5.28 -7.74 4.11
C SER A 63 -3.80 -7.36 4.15
N MET A 64 -3.52 -6.17 4.67
CA MET A 64 -2.16 -5.70 4.85
C MET A 64 -1.56 -6.33 6.11
N GLN A 65 -0.37 -6.90 5.99
CA GLN A 65 0.34 -7.58 7.08
C GLN A 65 0.41 -6.75 8.36
N ARG A 66 0.61 -5.43 8.25
CA ARG A 66 0.64 -4.53 9.42
C ARG A 66 -0.73 -4.27 10.04
N LEU A 67 -1.80 -4.23 9.26
CA LEU A 67 -3.15 -4.11 9.79
C LEU A 67 -3.51 -5.37 10.57
N GLU A 68 -3.23 -6.53 9.99
CA GLU A 68 -3.46 -7.82 10.63
C GLU A 68 -2.61 -8.00 11.90
N ALA A 69 -1.34 -7.59 11.87
CA ALA A 69 -0.50 -7.60 13.07
C ALA A 69 -1.11 -6.75 14.20
N LYS A 70 -1.71 -5.60 13.90
CA LYS A 70 -2.37 -4.74 14.91
C LYS A 70 -3.61 -5.42 15.51
N LEU A 71 -4.43 -6.04 14.67
CA LEU A 71 -5.62 -6.78 15.11
C LEU A 71 -5.22 -7.98 15.96
N TYR A 72 -4.21 -8.74 15.51
CA TYR A 72 -3.72 -9.91 16.20
C TYR A 72 -3.03 -9.59 17.53
N ILE A 73 -2.26 -8.50 17.63
CA ILE A 73 -1.70 -8.04 18.92
C ILE A 73 -2.81 -7.79 19.94
N SER A 74 -3.89 -7.12 19.53
CA SER A 74 -5.04 -6.82 20.40
C SER A 74 -5.79 -8.09 20.83
N PHE A 75 -5.91 -9.06 19.91
CA PHE A 75 -6.48 -10.37 20.21
C PHE A 75 -5.60 -11.17 21.17
N TYR A 76 -4.31 -11.33 20.84
CA TYR A 76 -3.34 -12.13 21.56
C TYR A 76 -3.06 -11.60 22.97
N GLU A 77 -3.21 -10.29 23.19
CA GLU A 77 -3.18 -9.71 24.54
C GLU A 77 -4.25 -10.29 25.46
N LYS A 78 -5.42 -10.69 24.94
CA LYS A 78 -6.52 -11.25 25.73
C LYS A 78 -6.49 -12.78 25.80
N ASP A 79 -5.52 -13.42 25.14
CA ASP A 79 -5.39 -14.88 25.08
C ASP A 79 -4.75 -15.43 26.36
N GLU A 80 -5.40 -16.41 26.99
CA GLU A 80 -4.92 -17.06 28.22
C GLU A 80 -3.62 -17.84 27.99
N SER A 81 -3.37 -18.29 26.75
CA SER A 81 -2.17 -19.06 26.37
C SER A 81 -1.02 -18.20 25.87
N ARG A 82 -1.13 -16.87 25.99
CA ARG A 82 -0.15 -15.94 25.43
C ARG A 82 1.23 -16.09 26.07
N ASN A 83 2.24 -15.87 25.24
CA ASN A 83 3.62 -15.65 25.67
C ASN A 83 3.85 -14.14 25.82
N ASP A 84 4.08 -13.68 27.06
CA ASP A 84 4.26 -12.25 27.36
C ASP A 84 5.52 -11.65 26.71
N ILE A 85 6.58 -12.45 26.51
CA ILE A 85 7.80 -11.98 25.82
C ILE A 85 7.47 -11.65 24.36
N LEU A 86 6.76 -12.55 23.68
CA LEU A 86 6.33 -12.34 22.29
C LEU A 86 5.38 -11.15 22.17
N LEU A 87 4.39 -11.02 23.07
CA LEU A 87 3.45 -9.90 23.07
C LEU A 87 4.16 -8.56 23.22
N ASN A 88 5.07 -8.46 24.20
CA ASN A 88 5.83 -7.24 24.44
C ASN A 88 6.72 -6.90 23.24
N PHE A 89 7.42 -7.90 22.70
CA PHE A 89 8.23 -7.72 21.49
C PHE A 89 7.40 -7.18 20.32
N ALA A 90 6.23 -7.78 20.03
CA ALA A 90 5.35 -7.34 18.96
C ALA A 90 4.84 -5.91 19.14
N LYS A 91 4.48 -5.52 20.39
CA LYS A 91 4.08 -4.14 20.71
C LYS A 91 5.22 -3.14 20.50
N TYR A 92 6.43 -3.46 20.94
CA TYR A 92 7.59 -2.59 20.75
C TYR A 92 7.97 -2.45 19.27
N ASP A 93 7.99 -3.55 18.52
CA ASP A 93 8.24 -3.51 17.08
C ASP A 93 7.18 -2.67 16.36
N PHE A 94 5.89 -2.88 16.66
CA PHE A 94 4.80 -2.13 16.05
C PHE A 94 4.95 -0.63 16.28
N ASN A 95 5.16 -0.21 17.53
CA ASN A 95 5.33 1.20 17.88
C ASN A 95 6.58 1.80 17.25
N ARG A 96 7.69 1.05 17.21
CA ARG A 96 8.93 1.49 16.58
C ARG A 96 8.75 1.72 15.08
N VAL A 97 8.12 0.78 14.38
CA VAL A 97 7.87 0.95 12.94
C VAL A 97 6.88 2.07 12.69
N GLN A 98 5.81 2.20 13.49
CA GLN A 98 4.88 3.31 13.38
C GLN A 98 5.57 4.68 13.52
N LEU A 99 6.52 4.81 14.46
CA LEU A 99 7.32 6.03 14.61
C LEU A 99 8.15 6.35 13.36
N LEU A 100 8.79 5.34 12.75
CA LEU A 100 9.54 5.53 11.50
C LEU A 100 8.62 5.97 10.36
N LEU A 101 7.42 5.40 10.25
CA LEU A 101 6.44 5.79 9.23
C LEU A 101 5.95 7.23 9.41
N GLN A 102 5.81 7.71 10.65
CA GLN A 102 5.50 9.13 10.92
C GLN A 102 6.64 10.06 10.48
N GLN A 103 7.90 9.62 10.61
CA GLN A 103 9.06 10.35 10.10
C GLN A 103 9.07 10.38 8.57
N GLU A 104 8.79 9.24 7.91
CA GLU A 104 8.63 9.16 6.46
C GLU A 104 7.52 10.10 5.98
N LEU A 105 6.36 10.09 6.63
CA LEU A 105 5.26 11.01 6.30
C LEU A 105 5.66 12.48 6.45
N THR A 106 6.47 12.81 7.45
CA THR A 106 6.99 14.17 7.64
C THR A 106 7.92 14.57 6.49
N VAL A 107 8.80 13.68 6.06
CA VAL A 107 9.69 13.90 4.91
C VAL A 107 8.89 14.10 3.63
N LEU A 108 7.90 13.24 3.37
CA LEU A 108 7.03 13.31 2.19
C LEU A 108 6.17 14.57 2.19
N SER A 109 5.62 14.96 3.34
CA SER A 109 4.85 16.19 3.48
C SER A 109 5.71 17.43 3.26
N ARG A 110 6.98 17.40 3.67
CA ARG A 110 7.94 18.47 3.41
C ARG A 110 8.26 18.56 1.92
N TRP A 111 8.59 17.43 1.29
CA TRP A 111 8.82 17.35 -0.15
C TRP A 111 7.64 17.93 -0.95
N TYR A 112 6.40 17.56 -0.61
CA TYR A 112 5.21 18.06 -1.29
C TYR A 112 5.08 19.60 -1.20
N LYS A 113 5.43 20.17 -0.05
CA LYS A 113 5.40 21.63 0.19
C LYS A 113 6.56 22.35 -0.50
N GLU A 114 7.78 21.84 -0.38
CA GLU A 114 8.98 22.44 -0.97
C GLU A 114 8.92 22.46 -2.50
N GLN A 115 8.29 21.45 -3.10
CA GLN A 115 8.03 21.40 -4.54
C GLN A 115 6.83 22.25 -4.97
N ASP A 116 6.11 22.88 -4.04
CA ASP A 116 4.90 23.68 -4.25
C ASP A 116 3.84 22.95 -5.10
N LEU A 117 3.70 21.63 -4.91
CA LEU A 117 2.87 20.78 -5.77
C LEU A 117 1.39 21.18 -5.74
N LYS A 118 0.92 21.68 -4.59
CA LYS A 118 -0.47 22.16 -4.45
C LYS A 118 -0.77 23.33 -5.39
N SER A 119 0.14 24.30 -5.47
CA SER A 119 -0.06 25.50 -6.29
C SER A 119 0.28 25.22 -7.75
N LYS A 120 1.27 24.34 -8.01
CA LYS A 120 1.60 23.88 -9.37
C LYS A 120 0.46 23.10 -10.02
N PHE A 121 -0.24 22.27 -9.26
CA PHE A 121 -1.29 21.37 -9.74
C PHE A 121 -2.58 21.54 -8.93
N PRO A 122 -3.29 22.68 -9.07
CA PRO A 122 -4.48 22.97 -8.29
C PRO A 122 -5.66 22.04 -8.60
N TYR A 123 -5.64 21.40 -9.78
CA TYR A 123 -6.62 20.40 -10.21
C TYR A 123 -6.35 19.02 -9.59
N ALA A 124 -5.13 18.76 -9.12
CA ALA A 124 -4.71 17.43 -8.71
C ALA A 124 -5.00 17.14 -7.24
N ARG A 125 -5.30 15.87 -6.95
CA ARG A 125 -5.63 15.38 -5.61
C ARG A 125 -4.37 15.23 -4.76
N HIS A 126 -4.44 15.63 -3.49
CA HIS A 126 -3.35 15.42 -2.54
C HIS A 126 -3.37 13.99 -1.97
N ARG A 127 -2.51 13.09 -2.50
CA ARG A 127 -2.53 11.64 -2.21
C ARG A 127 -1.38 11.11 -1.35
N VAL A 128 -0.63 11.97 -0.63
CA VAL A 128 0.56 11.52 0.12
C VAL A 128 0.25 10.45 1.17
N VAL A 129 -0.87 10.58 1.90
CA VAL A 129 -1.25 9.62 2.95
C VAL A 129 -1.70 8.30 2.34
N GLU A 130 -2.53 8.35 1.30
CA GLU A 130 -2.99 7.17 0.57
C GLU A 130 -1.82 6.46 -0.13
N GLY A 131 -0.90 7.21 -0.71
CA GLY A 131 0.33 6.68 -1.31
C GLY A 131 1.20 5.98 -0.27
N LEU A 132 1.38 6.55 0.93
CA LEU A 132 2.11 5.88 2.01
C LEU A 132 1.39 4.61 2.47
N PHE A 133 0.07 4.66 2.61
CA PHE A 133 -0.74 3.49 2.96
C PHE A 133 -0.63 2.38 1.90
N TYR A 134 -0.63 2.74 0.62
CA TYR A 134 -0.38 1.82 -0.49
C TYR A 134 1.02 1.20 -0.42
N ALA A 135 2.06 2.02 -0.21
CA ALA A 135 3.45 1.55 -0.11
C ALA A 135 3.67 0.60 1.08
N LEU A 136 2.92 0.77 2.18
CA LEU A 136 2.93 -0.15 3.32
C LEU A 136 2.35 -1.52 2.99
N GLY A 137 1.45 -1.60 2.01
CA GLY A 137 0.94 -2.86 1.49
C GLY A 137 2.01 -3.66 0.74
N VAL A 138 3.00 -2.98 0.15
CA VAL A 138 4.11 -3.61 -0.59
C VAL A 138 5.21 -4.08 0.36
N TYR A 139 5.70 -3.18 1.23
CA TYR A 139 6.72 -3.51 2.22
C TYR A 139 6.65 -2.59 3.44
N PHE A 140 6.53 -3.16 4.64
CA PHE A 140 6.41 -2.38 5.89
C PHE A 140 7.73 -2.31 6.68
N GLU A 141 8.73 -3.10 6.33
CA GLU A 141 9.92 -3.26 7.14
C GLU A 141 10.79 -1.99 7.07
N PRO A 142 11.46 -1.61 8.17
CA PRO A 142 12.28 -0.40 8.23
C PRO A 142 13.35 -0.29 7.13
N ARG A 143 13.92 -1.43 6.71
CA ARG A 143 14.96 -1.48 5.68
C ARG A 143 14.52 -0.93 4.31
N TYR A 144 13.21 -0.89 4.05
CA TYR A 144 12.64 -0.45 2.78
C TYR A 144 12.16 1.01 2.82
N ALA A 145 12.57 1.82 3.81
CA ALA A 145 12.14 3.21 3.94
C ALA A 145 12.42 4.05 2.68
N ALA A 146 13.62 3.93 2.08
CA ALA A 146 13.95 4.64 0.84
C ALA A 146 13.02 4.24 -0.31
N GLY A 147 12.78 2.94 -0.47
CA GLY A 147 11.85 2.40 -1.47
C GLY A 147 10.41 2.87 -1.25
N ARG A 148 9.93 2.98 0.00
CA ARG A 148 8.60 3.52 0.29
C ARG A 148 8.51 4.98 -0.10
N ASN A 149 9.49 5.80 0.31
CA ASN A 149 9.50 7.22 -0.01
C ASN A 149 9.47 7.45 -1.53
N MET A 150 10.24 6.67 -2.30
CA MET A 150 10.21 6.76 -3.75
C MET A 150 8.87 6.32 -4.34
N LEU A 151 8.32 5.19 -3.87
CA LEU A 151 7.02 4.69 -4.31
C LEU A 151 5.88 5.68 -4.04
N VAL A 152 5.90 6.37 -2.90
CA VAL A 152 4.90 7.43 -2.62
C VAL A 152 5.02 8.58 -3.62
N LYS A 153 6.24 9.07 -3.88
CA LYS A 153 6.46 10.14 -4.87
C LYS A 153 5.99 9.74 -6.26
N GLN A 154 6.32 8.52 -6.70
CA GLN A 154 5.84 7.94 -7.95
C GLN A 154 4.31 7.82 -7.98
N SER A 155 3.68 7.34 -6.90
CA SER A 155 2.22 7.24 -6.81
C SER A 155 1.51 8.59 -6.91
N CYS A 156 2.09 9.65 -6.31
CA CYS A 156 1.59 11.01 -6.47
C CYS A 156 1.72 11.49 -7.92
N LEU A 157 2.84 11.23 -8.58
CA LEU A 157 3.02 11.58 -10.00
C LEU A 157 2.02 10.88 -10.91
N MET A 158 1.83 9.56 -10.74
CA MET A 158 0.82 8.82 -11.50
C MET A 158 -0.58 9.41 -11.27
N SER A 159 -0.90 9.79 -10.03
CA SER A 159 -2.18 10.45 -9.72
C SER A 159 -2.31 11.84 -10.38
N PHE A 160 -1.22 12.60 -10.48
CA PHE A 160 -1.24 13.91 -11.15
C PHE A 160 -1.38 13.80 -12.66
N ILE A 161 -0.77 12.75 -13.25
CA ILE A 161 -0.92 12.41 -14.66
C ILE A 161 -2.38 12.01 -14.92
N ASP A 162 -2.91 11.05 -14.16
CA ASP A 162 -4.33 10.64 -14.20
C ASP A 162 -5.28 11.86 -14.13
N ASP A 163 -5.10 12.71 -13.11
CA ASP A 163 -5.90 13.93 -12.94
C ASP A 163 -5.73 14.92 -14.11
N ALA A 164 -4.57 14.95 -14.76
CA ALA A 164 -4.34 15.83 -15.91
C ALA A 164 -5.07 15.34 -17.16
N TYR A 165 -5.12 14.02 -17.40
CA TYR A 165 -5.89 13.42 -18.50
C TYR A 165 -7.41 13.55 -18.27
N GLU A 166 -7.87 13.62 -17.01
CA GLU A 166 -9.28 13.86 -16.69
C GLU A 166 -9.67 15.35 -16.76
N ALA A 167 -8.80 16.23 -16.24
CA ALA A 167 -9.11 17.66 -16.10
C ALA A 167 -8.94 18.46 -17.40
N TYR A 168 -8.05 18.02 -18.29
CA TYR A 168 -7.71 18.68 -19.53
C TYR A 168 -7.85 17.70 -20.69
N GLY A 169 -8.30 18.18 -21.85
CA GLY A 169 -8.13 17.39 -23.06
C GLY A 169 -9.02 17.76 -24.21
N LEU A 170 -8.57 18.74 -24.99
CA LEU A 170 -8.61 18.51 -26.43
C LEU A 170 -7.64 17.35 -26.69
N TYR A 171 -8.12 16.32 -27.38
CA TYR A 171 -7.38 15.07 -27.63
C TYR A 171 -5.96 15.32 -28.16
N GLU A 172 -5.82 16.35 -28.99
CA GLU A 172 -4.56 16.76 -29.60
C GLU A 172 -3.51 17.21 -28.57
N GLU A 173 -3.91 17.91 -27.50
CA GLU A 173 -2.99 18.36 -26.45
C GLU A 173 -2.48 17.19 -25.61
N LEU A 174 -3.33 16.19 -25.36
CA LEU A 174 -2.97 14.97 -24.63
C LEU A 174 -2.02 14.08 -25.44
N GLN A 175 -2.12 14.09 -26.77
CA GLN A 175 -1.20 13.33 -27.63
C GLN A 175 0.25 13.81 -27.47
N TYR A 176 0.50 15.13 -27.50
CA TYR A 176 1.85 15.67 -27.26
C TYR A 176 2.43 15.25 -25.90
N PHE A 177 1.58 15.18 -24.87
CA PHE A 177 2.01 14.77 -23.54
C PHE A 177 2.28 13.26 -23.46
N THR A 178 1.45 12.45 -24.12
CA THR A 178 1.66 11.00 -24.26
C THR A 178 3.01 10.74 -24.93
N ASP A 179 3.24 11.35 -26.09
CA ASP A 179 4.46 11.20 -26.87
C ASP A 179 5.72 11.62 -26.08
N ALA A 180 5.62 12.67 -25.26
CA ALA A 180 6.72 13.12 -24.42
C ALA A 180 7.04 12.11 -23.30
N ILE A 181 6.03 11.51 -22.67
CA ILE A 181 6.22 10.45 -21.67
C ILE A 181 6.88 9.22 -22.32
N GLU A 182 6.42 8.81 -23.51
CA GLU A 182 7.00 7.68 -24.24
C GLU A 182 8.48 7.90 -24.62
N ARG A 183 8.86 9.12 -25.00
CA ARG A 183 10.27 9.46 -25.29
C ARG A 183 11.15 9.53 -24.04
N PHE A 184 10.57 9.92 -22.90
CA PHE A 184 11.24 10.06 -21.61
C PHE A 184 12.56 10.87 -21.66
N ASP A 185 12.59 11.94 -22.48
CA ASP A 185 13.76 12.80 -22.69
C ASP A 185 13.46 14.27 -22.33
N ILE A 186 14.43 14.97 -21.75
CA ILE A 186 14.29 16.39 -21.35
C ILE A 186 13.97 17.31 -22.53
N SER A 187 14.44 16.97 -23.74
CA SER A 187 14.14 17.72 -24.97
C SER A 187 12.67 17.70 -25.34
N SER A 188 11.90 16.68 -24.91
CA SER A 188 10.46 16.60 -25.18
C SER A 188 9.66 17.68 -24.43
N MET A 189 10.27 18.36 -23.44
CA MET A 189 9.62 19.44 -22.70
C MET A 189 9.28 20.65 -23.59
N ASP A 190 10.07 20.94 -24.63
CA ASP A 190 9.85 22.08 -25.51
C ASP A 190 8.62 21.90 -26.40
N GLU A 191 8.27 20.65 -26.72
CA GLU A 191 7.18 20.24 -27.59
C GLU A 191 5.81 20.28 -26.90
N LEU A 192 5.78 20.35 -25.56
CA LEU A 192 4.53 20.34 -24.80
C LEU A 192 3.74 21.65 -24.99
N PRO A 193 2.46 21.60 -25.38
CA PRO A 193 1.71 22.78 -25.78
C PRO A 193 1.33 23.68 -24.59
N THR A 194 1.16 23.11 -23.39
CA THR A 194 0.67 23.85 -22.22
C THR A 194 1.73 23.99 -21.12
N ALA A 195 1.70 25.11 -20.41
CA ALA A 195 2.57 25.33 -19.25
C ALA A 195 2.34 24.30 -18.12
N ASN A 196 1.11 23.77 -18.00
CA ASN A 196 0.80 22.76 -16.99
C ASN A 196 1.45 21.41 -17.33
N GLN A 197 1.39 20.98 -18.59
CA GLN A 197 2.09 19.78 -19.04
C GLN A 197 3.60 19.91 -18.87
N LYS A 198 4.19 21.07 -19.20
CA LYS A 198 5.63 21.32 -18.96
C LYS A 198 6.00 21.14 -17.49
N LYS A 199 5.24 21.76 -16.57
CA LYS A 199 5.46 21.61 -15.12
C LYS A 199 5.32 20.17 -14.65
N LEU A 200 4.32 19.44 -15.16
CA LEU A 200 4.08 18.05 -14.78
C LEU A 200 5.21 17.14 -15.27
N TYR A 201 5.63 17.32 -16.53
CA TYR A 201 6.74 16.59 -17.12
C TYR A 201 8.07 16.88 -16.43
N GLU A 202 8.35 18.15 -16.12
CA GLU A 202 9.53 18.54 -15.31
C GLU A 202 9.52 17.85 -13.94
N THR A 203 8.35 17.80 -13.28
CA THR A 203 8.22 17.14 -11.96
C THR A 203 8.43 15.62 -12.09
N LEU A 204 7.94 14.99 -13.17
CA LEU A 204 8.18 13.58 -13.49
C LEU A 204 9.68 13.30 -13.63
N LEU A 205 10.38 14.06 -14.48
CA LEU A 205 11.82 13.90 -14.69
C LEU A 205 12.62 14.10 -13.40
N HIS A 206 12.25 15.06 -12.56
CA HIS A 206 12.92 15.31 -11.29
C HIS A 206 12.82 14.11 -10.33
N VAL A 207 11.62 13.51 -10.18
CA VAL A 207 11.45 12.35 -9.29
C VAL A 207 12.18 11.11 -9.83
N ILE A 208 12.15 10.88 -11.14
CA ILE A 208 12.91 9.76 -11.73
C ILE A 208 14.42 9.99 -11.61
N GLY A 209 14.91 11.23 -11.78
CA GLY A 209 16.31 11.56 -11.52
C GLY A 209 16.71 11.31 -10.06
N GLU A 210 15.83 11.56 -9.10
CA GLU A 210 16.05 11.19 -7.70
C GLU A 210 16.13 9.66 -7.52
N ALA A 211 15.25 8.90 -8.18
CA ALA A 211 15.28 7.44 -8.17
C ALA A 211 16.58 6.89 -8.75
N GLU A 212 16.99 7.40 -9.93
CA GLU A 212 18.25 7.08 -10.59
C GLU A 212 19.45 7.28 -9.66
N TYR A 213 19.50 8.44 -8.99
CA TYR A 213 20.56 8.75 -8.05
C TYR A 213 20.61 7.78 -6.85
N LEU A 214 19.45 7.41 -6.29
CA LEU A 214 19.37 6.46 -5.18
C LEU A 214 19.86 5.08 -5.59
N VAL A 215 19.39 4.55 -6.72
CA VAL A 215 19.78 3.20 -7.15
C VAL A 215 21.22 3.16 -7.67
N GLN A 216 21.74 4.24 -8.24
CA GLN A 216 23.13 4.34 -8.66
C GLN A 216 24.08 4.19 -7.48
N LYS A 217 23.78 4.83 -6.34
CA LYS A 217 24.57 4.67 -5.10
C LYS A 217 24.62 3.23 -4.60
N GLU A 218 23.59 2.44 -4.91
CA GLU A 218 23.49 1.04 -4.52
C GLU A 218 24.02 0.07 -5.60
N GLY A 219 24.53 0.58 -6.73
CA GLY A 219 24.98 -0.24 -7.86
C GLY A 219 23.85 -0.90 -8.64
N ARG A 220 22.64 -0.35 -8.57
CA ARG A 220 21.40 -0.90 -9.16
C ARG A 220 20.83 -0.06 -10.29
N SER A 221 21.65 0.71 -11.00
CA SER A 221 21.22 1.54 -12.14
C SER A 221 20.52 0.75 -13.25
N TYR A 222 20.75 -0.57 -13.34
CA TYR A 222 20.06 -1.45 -14.29
C TYR A 222 18.54 -1.52 -14.08
N ALA A 223 18.02 -1.12 -12.90
CA ALA A 223 16.59 -1.18 -12.59
C ALA A 223 15.79 -0.04 -13.24
N ILE A 224 16.42 1.08 -13.59
CA ILE A 224 15.73 2.28 -14.05
C ILE A 224 15.03 2.11 -15.40
N PRO A 225 15.65 1.50 -16.43
CA PRO A 225 14.96 1.29 -17.71
C PRO A 225 13.63 0.56 -17.54
N TYR A 226 13.56 -0.47 -16.69
CA TYR A 226 12.32 -1.19 -16.40
C TYR A 226 11.21 -0.30 -15.83
N THR A 227 11.56 0.73 -15.04
CA THR A 227 10.58 1.70 -14.52
C THR A 227 10.15 2.73 -15.56
N LYS A 228 10.96 2.99 -16.59
CA LYS A 228 10.59 3.89 -17.69
C LYS A 228 9.75 3.19 -18.77
N ASP A 229 9.96 1.88 -18.93
CA ASP A 229 9.30 1.06 -19.94
C ASP A 229 7.93 0.48 -19.48
N GLU A 230 7.64 0.50 -18.17
CA GLU A 230 6.34 0.12 -17.56
C GLU A 230 5.32 1.27 -17.57
#